data_AF-A0A3D2FRQ8-F1
#
_entry.id   AF-A0A3D2FRQ8-F1
#
_cell.length_a   1.000
_cell.length_b   1.000
_cell.length_c   1.000
_cell.angle_alpha   90.00
_cell.angle_beta   90.00
_cell.angle_gamma   90.00
#
_symmetry.space_group_name_H-M   'P 1'
#
loop_
_entity.id
_entity.type
_entity.pdbx_description
1 polymer ?
#
loop_
_entity_poly.entity_id
_entity_poly.type
_entity_poly.pdbx_seq_one_letter_code
_entity_poly.pdbx_strand_id
1 'polypeptide(L)'
;VGCLTPTQTKVIVSRMVSELDIPVNVHCHNDFGMATANALSALEAGARCVDVSVNGLGERVGLPSLAEVVVALVNIYDVNNNWNLSMIPELTEMVQSFSKLDSNANQPIVGKNAFTHKAGLHVKAVVKEPKSYEAISPVSVKRKRHFIIDKYTGKAALINKFEDLELNVHPEEINIILEEIKSHPEKVDWKDKELISLIKSMGIKV
;
A
#
# COMPACT_ATOMS: atom_id res chain seq x y z
N VAL A 1 3.59 -23.05 -13.24
CA VAL A 1 3.84 -23.32 -11.80
C VAL A 1 4.68 -22.23 -11.11
N GLY A 2 4.55 -20.95 -11.50
CA GLY A 2 5.10 -19.82 -10.73
C GLY A 2 6.63 -19.67 -10.69
N CYS A 3 7.40 -20.38 -11.52
CA CYS A 3 8.86 -20.40 -11.49
C CYS A 3 9.57 -19.52 -12.54
N LEU A 4 8.83 -18.79 -13.37
CA LEU A 4 9.44 -17.89 -14.35
C LEU A 4 9.96 -16.62 -13.68
N THR A 5 11.12 -16.16 -14.12
CA THR A 5 11.61 -14.80 -13.83
C THR A 5 11.08 -13.80 -14.86
N PRO A 6 11.01 -12.50 -14.52
CA PRO A 6 10.58 -11.44 -15.45
C PRO A 6 11.33 -11.47 -16.80
N THR A 7 12.65 -11.64 -16.76
CA THR A 7 13.50 -11.73 -17.96
C THR A 7 13.16 -12.95 -18.82
N GLN A 8 12.95 -14.12 -18.21
CA GLN A 8 12.54 -15.33 -18.95
C GLN A 8 11.16 -15.17 -19.55
N THR A 9 10.21 -14.57 -18.79
CA THR A 9 8.87 -14.28 -19.29
C THR A 9 8.94 -13.40 -20.54
N LYS A 10 9.73 -12.32 -20.51
CA LYS A 10 9.90 -11.42 -21.65
C LYS A 10 10.43 -12.14 -22.89
N VAL A 11 11.45 -13.00 -22.73
CA VAL A 11 12.03 -13.78 -23.85
C VAL A 11 11.01 -14.75 -24.45
N ILE A 12 10.33 -15.53 -23.61
CA ILE A 12 9.37 -16.55 -24.07
C ILE A 12 8.19 -15.88 -24.77
N VAL A 13 7.62 -14.83 -24.16
CA VAL A 13 6.45 -14.13 -24.70
C VAL A 13 6.80 -13.38 -25.98
N SER A 14 7.95 -12.71 -26.05
CA SER A 14 8.37 -12.00 -27.27
C SER A 14 8.48 -12.97 -28.46
N ARG A 15 9.02 -14.17 -28.22
CA ARG A 15 9.10 -15.21 -29.24
C ARG A 15 7.72 -15.69 -29.69
N MET A 16 6.81 -15.96 -28.74
CA MET A 16 5.43 -16.35 -29.07
C MET A 16 4.72 -15.26 -29.87
N VAL A 17 4.82 -14.00 -29.46
CA VAL A 17 4.23 -12.85 -30.16
C VAL A 17 4.82 -12.66 -31.56
N SER A 18 6.10 -12.95 -31.78
CA SER A 18 6.73 -12.82 -33.10
C SER A 18 6.43 -13.99 -34.05
N GLU A 19 6.18 -15.19 -33.52
CA GLU A 19 6.00 -16.41 -34.32
C GLU A 19 4.51 -16.74 -34.55
N LEU A 20 3.60 -16.21 -33.74
CA LEU A 20 2.17 -16.51 -33.79
C LEU A 20 1.38 -15.29 -34.27
N ASP A 21 0.49 -15.50 -35.25
CA ASP A 21 -0.46 -14.49 -35.73
C ASP A 21 -1.79 -14.54 -34.94
N ILE A 22 -1.70 -14.72 -33.62
CA ILE A 22 -2.85 -14.71 -32.70
C ILE A 22 -2.53 -13.96 -31.40
N PRO A 23 -3.51 -13.34 -30.73
CA PRO A 23 -3.29 -12.68 -29.44
C PRO A 23 -2.77 -13.64 -28.37
N VAL A 24 -1.70 -13.24 -27.68
CA VAL A 24 -1.12 -14.02 -26.57
C VAL A 24 -1.70 -13.53 -25.23
N ASN A 25 -2.26 -14.46 -24.44
CA ASN A 25 -2.62 -14.25 -23.03
C ASN A 25 -1.57 -14.93 -22.14
N VAL A 26 -1.23 -14.32 -21.00
CA VAL A 26 -0.28 -14.89 -20.04
C VAL A 26 -0.91 -15.04 -18.66
N HIS A 27 -0.82 -16.25 -18.12
CA HIS A 27 -1.27 -16.60 -16.78
C HIS A 27 -0.07 -16.91 -15.89
N CYS A 28 0.12 -16.12 -14.83
CA CYS A 28 1.24 -16.28 -13.89
C CYS A 28 0.75 -16.76 -12.52
N HIS A 29 1.56 -17.58 -11.85
CA HIS A 29 1.39 -17.86 -10.42
C HIS A 29 2.49 -17.19 -9.61
N ASN A 30 2.25 -17.02 -8.31
CA ASN A 30 3.10 -16.21 -7.42
C ASN A 30 4.03 -17.01 -6.48
N ASP A 31 4.33 -18.26 -6.79
CA ASP A 31 5.11 -19.18 -5.95
C ASP A 31 6.46 -18.61 -5.46
N PHE A 32 7.11 -17.75 -6.26
CA PHE A 32 8.35 -17.05 -5.91
C PHE A 32 8.19 -15.53 -5.77
N GLY A 33 6.97 -15.02 -5.59
CA GLY A 33 6.71 -13.58 -5.43
C GLY A 33 6.91 -12.75 -6.70
N MET A 34 6.95 -13.37 -7.87
CA MET A 34 7.25 -12.71 -9.15
C MET A 34 6.03 -12.55 -10.08
N ALA A 35 4.82 -12.89 -9.64
CA ALA A 35 3.65 -12.92 -10.54
C ALA A 35 3.35 -11.56 -11.18
N THR A 36 3.26 -10.49 -10.38
CA THR A 36 3.02 -9.12 -10.87
C THR A 36 4.12 -8.69 -11.84
N ALA A 37 5.40 -8.93 -11.52
CA ALA A 37 6.51 -8.56 -12.39
C ALA A 37 6.51 -9.35 -13.70
N ASN A 38 6.15 -10.63 -13.67
CA ASN A 38 5.99 -11.45 -14.87
C ASN A 38 4.82 -10.98 -15.74
N ALA A 39 3.67 -10.65 -15.14
CA ALA A 39 2.53 -10.12 -15.88
C ALA A 39 2.89 -8.82 -16.60
N LEU A 40 3.54 -7.87 -15.93
CA LEU A 40 4.02 -6.64 -16.56
C LEU A 40 5.05 -6.94 -17.66
N SER A 41 6.00 -7.84 -17.42
CA SER A 41 7.01 -8.23 -18.43
C SER A 41 6.39 -8.91 -19.66
N ALA A 42 5.29 -9.65 -19.48
CA ALA A 42 4.54 -10.24 -20.59
C ALA A 42 3.85 -9.16 -21.44
N LEU A 43 3.24 -8.16 -20.79
CA LEU A 43 2.64 -7.01 -21.48
C LEU A 43 3.70 -6.21 -22.25
N GLU A 44 4.86 -5.96 -21.65
CA GLU A 44 6.00 -5.33 -22.33
C GLU A 44 6.49 -6.12 -23.54
N ALA A 45 6.40 -7.45 -23.49
CA ALA A 45 6.78 -8.36 -24.58
C ALA A 45 5.72 -8.46 -25.69
N GLY A 46 4.60 -7.75 -25.56
CA GLY A 46 3.53 -7.71 -26.57
C GLY A 46 2.36 -8.65 -26.30
N ALA A 47 2.30 -9.33 -25.13
CA ALA A 47 1.07 -10.02 -24.74
C ALA A 47 -0.10 -9.04 -24.73
N ARG A 48 -1.27 -9.50 -25.17
CA ARG A 48 -2.48 -8.68 -25.27
C ARG A 48 -3.33 -8.74 -24.00
N CYS A 49 -3.12 -9.76 -23.18
CA CYS A 49 -3.85 -9.99 -21.95
C CYS A 49 -2.93 -10.63 -20.91
N VAL A 50 -3.19 -10.32 -19.64
CA VAL A 50 -2.65 -11.04 -18.50
C VAL A 50 -3.77 -11.35 -17.53
N ASP A 51 -3.76 -12.55 -16.98
CA ASP A 51 -4.71 -12.93 -15.95
C ASP A 51 -4.29 -12.34 -14.60
N VAL A 52 -5.25 -11.76 -13.90
CA VAL A 52 -5.10 -11.17 -12.57
C VAL A 52 -6.25 -11.60 -11.68
N SER A 53 -6.09 -11.48 -10.37
CA SER A 53 -7.16 -11.72 -9.42
C SER A 53 -7.24 -10.66 -8.34
N VAL A 54 -8.45 -10.43 -7.81
CA VAL A 54 -8.64 -9.52 -6.68
C VAL A 54 -7.89 -10.07 -5.47
N ASN A 55 -7.12 -9.21 -4.82
CA ASN A 55 -6.22 -9.54 -3.71
C ASN A 55 -5.15 -10.60 -4.04
N GLY A 56 -4.94 -10.93 -5.32
CA GLY A 56 -3.99 -11.97 -5.74
C GLY A 56 -4.44 -13.40 -5.40
N LEU A 57 -5.73 -13.63 -5.13
CA LEU A 57 -6.24 -14.97 -4.82
C LEU A 57 -6.02 -15.98 -5.96
N GLY A 58 -5.88 -17.24 -5.60
CA GLY A 58 -5.74 -18.37 -6.52
C GLY A 58 -5.11 -19.57 -5.83
N GLU A 59 -4.78 -20.60 -6.60
CA GLU A 59 -4.11 -21.80 -6.08
C GLU A 59 -2.80 -21.47 -5.35
N ARG A 60 -2.57 -22.14 -4.21
CA ARG A 60 -1.37 -22.02 -3.36
C ARG A 60 -1.18 -20.60 -2.82
N VAL A 61 -0.26 -19.84 -3.41
CA VAL A 61 0.06 -18.45 -3.05
C VAL A 61 -0.45 -17.45 -4.09
N GLY A 62 -1.29 -17.92 -5.02
CA GLY A 62 -2.10 -17.06 -5.86
C GLY A 62 -1.48 -16.62 -7.17
N LEU A 63 -1.99 -15.49 -7.67
CA LEU A 63 -1.81 -14.93 -9.02
C LEU A 63 -1.33 -13.46 -8.90
N PRO A 64 -1.03 -12.76 -10.02
CA PRO A 64 -0.82 -11.31 -9.98
C PRO A 64 -2.05 -10.62 -9.39
N SER A 65 -1.83 -9.68 -8.48
CA SER A 65 -2.92 -8.87 -7.91
C SER A 65 -3.44 -7.89 -8.96
N LEU A 66 -4.77 -7.86 -9.14
CA LEU A 66 -5.45 -6.88 -10.00
C LEU A 66 -5.03 -5.45 -9.64
N ALA A 67 -5.02 -5.11 -8.35
CA ALA A 67 -4.67 -3.78 -7.88
C ALA A 67 -3.22 -3.42 -8.21
N GLU A 68 -2.29 -4.35 -8.07
CA GLU A 68 -0.88 -4.12 -8.37
C GLU A 68 -0.65 -3.89 -9.86
N VAL A 69 -1.20 -4.76 -10.71
CA VAL A 69 -1.01 -4.68 -12.16
C VAL A 69 -1.67 -3.42 -12.72
N VAL A 70 -2.92 -3.15 -12.37
CA VAL A 70 -3.68 -2.01 -12.91
C VAL A 70 -3.08 -0.67 -12.44
N VAL A 71 -2.69 -0.54 -11.17
CA VAL A 71 -2.06 0.68 -10.67
C VAL A 71 -0.67 0.88 -11.27
N ALA A 72 0.11 -0.18 -11.47
CA ALA A 72 1.38 -0.08 -12.18
C ALA A 72 1.19 0.38 -13.63
N LEU A 73 0.22 -0.19 -14.35
CA LEU A 73 -0.08 0.20 -15.72
C LEU A 73 -0.46 1.68 -15.84
N VAL A 74 -1.26 2.20 -14.90
CA VAL A 74 -1.63 3.63 -14.90
C VAL A 74 -0.47 4.53 -14.47
N ASN A 75 0.23 4.21 -13.38
CA ASN A 75 1.17 5.13 -12.75
C ASN A 75 2.61 5.02 -13.27
N ILE A 76 3.00 3.88 -13.85
CA ILE A 76 4.38 3.62 -14.32
C ILE A 76 4.44 3.57 -15.84
N TYR A 77 3.42 2.98 -16.48
CA TYR A 77 3.39 2.78 -17.95
C TYR A 77 2.47 3.76 -18.68
N ASP A 78 1.85 4.70 -17.97
CA ASP A 78 0.93 5.71 -18.51
C ASP A 78 -0.19 5.13 -19.40
N VAL A 79 -0.64 3.91 -19.07
CA VAL A 79 -1.71 3.23 -19.80
C VAL A 79 -3.07 3.78 -19.36
N ASN A 80 -3.73 4.48 -20.27
CA ASN A 80 -5.08 4.98 -20.05
C ASN A 80 -6.13 4.04 -20.65
N ASN A 81 -6.74 3.22 -19.79
CA ASN A 81 -7.80 2.28 -20.19
C ASN A 81 -9.12 2.55 -19.46
N ASN A 82 -9.35 3.79 -19.03
CA ASN A 82 -10.56 4.24 -18.31
C ASN A 82 -10.93 3.38 -17.08
N TRP A 83 -9.94 2.82 -16.39
CA TRP A 83 -10.17 2.04 -15.17
C TRP A 83 -10.52 2.97 -14.00
N ASN A 84 -11.59 2.63 -13.27
CA ASN A 84 -11.94 3.33 -12.04
C ASN A 84 -11.17 2.75 -10.84
N LEU A 85 -9.95 3.26 -10.61
CA LEU A 85 -9.09 2.83 -9.50
C LEU A 85 -9.72 3.05 -8.11
N SER A 86 -10.73 3.92 -8.01
CA SER A 86 -11.45 4.18 -6.76
C SER A 86 -12.29 2.99 -6.28
N MET A 87 -12.55 2.00 -7.16
CA MET A 87 -13.30 0.79 -6.81
C MET A 87 -12.44 -0.29 -6.15
N ILE A 88 -11.11 -0.14 -6.16
CA ILE A 88 -10.17 -1.14 -5.62
C ILE A 88 -10.51 -1.52 -4.16
N PRO A 89 -10.74 -0.57 -3.22
CA PRO A 89 -11.05 -0.93 -1.84
C PRO A 89 -12.35 -1.74 -1.71
N GLU A 90 -13.40 -1.35 -2.44
CA GLU A 90 -14.70 -2.04 -2.42
C GLU A 90 -14.60 -3.46 -2.97
N LEU A 91 -13.86 -3.66 -4.08
CA LEU A 91 -13.59 -4.98 -4.64
C LEU A 91 -12.79 -5.86 -3.66
N THR A 92 -11.77 -5.28 -3.02
CA THR A 92 -10.99 -5.97 -2.00
C THR A 92 -11.87 -6.43 -0.85
N GLU A 93 -12.68 -5.54 -0.26
CA GLU A 93 -13.58 -5.84 0.85
C GLU A 93 -14.64 -6.89 0.46
N MET A 94 -15.23 -6.76 -0.73
CA MET A 94 -16.20 -7.73 -1.25
C MET A 94 -15.60 -9.13 -1.31
N VAL A 95 -14.42 -9.29 -1.91
CA VAL A 95 -13.76 -10.59 -2.05
C VAL A 95 -13.29 -11.14 -0.70
N GLN A 96 -12.80 -10.31 0.22
CA GLN A 96 -12.50 -10.74 1.59
C GLN A 96 -13.76 -11.26 2.30
N SER A 97 -14.90 -10.58 2.12
CA SER A 97 -16.16 -10.97 2.77
C SER A 97 -16.65 -12.35 2.36
N PHE A 98 -16.43 -12.73 1.09
CA PHE A 98 -16.82 -14.04 0.56
C PHE A 98 -15.77 -15.12 0.81
N SER A 99 -14.48 -14.82 0.59
CA SER A 99 -13.41 -15.80 0.76
C SER A 99 -13.04 -16.08 2.22
N LYS A 100 -13.37 -15.16 3.14
CA LYS A 100 -12.92 -15.17 4.54
C LYS A 100 -11.38 -15.14 4.70
N LEU A 101 -10.67 -14.77 3.63
CA LEU A 101 -9.24 -14.55 3.64
C LEU A 101 -8.97 -13.06 3.78
N ASP A 102 -8.16 -12.69 4.76
CA ASP A 102 -7.70 -11.32 4.89
C ASP A 102 -6.52 -11.03 3.98
N SER A 103 -6.53 -9.85 3.36
CA SER A 103 -5.35 -9.32 2.67
C SER A 103 -4.21 -9.14 3.68
N ASN A 104 -3.00 -9.54 3.32
CA ASN A 104 -1.82 -9.30 4.15
C ASN A 104 -1.72 -7.80 4.46
N ALA A 105 -1.42 -7.45 5.72
CA ALA A 105 -1.31 -6.06 6.16
C ALA A 105 -0.38 -5.21 5.29
N ASN A 106 0.66 -5.85 4.73
CA ASN A 106 1.68 -5.21 3.89
C ASN A 106 1.48 -5.48 2.39
N GLN A 107 0.34 -6.01 1.97
CA GLN A 107 0.05 -6.20 0.55
C GLN A 107 0.06 -4.84 -0.17
N PRO A 108 0.77 -4.70 -1.30
CA PRO A 108 0.81 -3.44 -2.03
C PRO A 108 -0.60 -2.97 -2.40
N ILE A 109 -0.81 -1.65 -2.39
CA ILE A 109 -2.08 -0.96 -2.68
C ILE A 109 -3.19 -1.20 -1.66
N VAL A 110 -3.53 -2.46 -1.37
CA VAL A 110 -4.74 -2.85 -0.64
C VAL A 110 -4.49 -3.15 0.84
N GLY A 111 -3.30 -3.58 1.22
CA GLY A 111 -2.96 -3.91 2.60
C GLY A 111 -3.08 -2.69 3.52
N LYS A 112 -3.57 -2.86 4.75
CA LYS A 112 -3.82 -1.74 5.69
C LYS A 112 -2.61 -0.81 5.93
N ASN A 113 -1.38 -1.30 5.72
CA ASN A 113 -0.16 -0.53 5.92
C ASN A 113 0.39 0.13 4.63
N ALA A 114 -0.24 -0.08 3.48
CA ALA A 114 0.28 0.36 2.18
C ALA A 114 0.51 1.88 2.06
N PHE A 115 -0.21 2.67 2.86
CA PHE A 115 -0.10 4.15 2.91
C PHE A 115 0.14 4.64 4.33
N THR A 116 0.83 3.83 5.15
CA THR A 116 1.08 4.11 6.55
C THR A 116 2.54 4.50 6.77
N HIS A 117 2.76 5.67 7.37
CA HIS A 117 4.08 6.19 7.69
C HIS A 117 4.30 6.21 9.20
N LYS A 118 5.52 5.93 9.63
CA LYS A 118 5.84 5.72 11.05
C LYS A 118 7.08 6.50 11.50
N ALA A 119 8.18 6.37 10.77
CA ALA A 119 9.43 7.02 11.14
C ALA A 119 9.31 8.55 11.08
N GLY A 120 9.74 9.26 12.13
CA GLY A 120 9.60 10.72 12.22
C GLY A 120 10.16 11.51 11.04
N LEU A 121 11.25 11.04 10.42
CA LEU A 121 11.81 11.66 9.20
C LEU A 121 10.88 11.47 7.99
N HIS A 122 10.31 10.27 7.83
CA HIS A 122 9.37 9.98 6.74
C HIS A 122 8.11 10.84 6.88
N VAL A 123 7.54 10.91 8.09
CA VAL A 123 6.34 11.72 8.33
C VAL A 123 6.60 13.20 8.05
N LYS A 124 7.71 13.75 8.54
CA LYS A 124 8.07 15.15 8.26
C LYS A 124 8.17 15.45 6.76
N ALA A 125 8.74 14.53 5.99
CA ALA A 125 8.86 14.69 4.54
C ALA A 125 7.51 14.57 3.84
N VAL A 126 6.70 13.54 4.16
CA VAL A 126 5.39 13.30 3.55
C VAL A 126 4.38 14.42 3.84
N VAL A 127 4.41 14.99 5.05
CA VAL A 127 3.55 16.14 5.41
C VAL A 127 3.88 17.36 4.54
N LYS A 128 5.17 17.57 4.21
CA LYS A 128 5.62 18.70 3.39
C LYS A 128 5.43 18.45 1.89
N GLU A 129 5.84 17.29 1.42
CA GLU A 129 5.79 16.87 0.01
C GLU A 129 5.47 15.37 -0.04
N PRO A 130 4.19 14.99 -0.16
CA PRO A 130 3.76 13.60 -0.18
C PRO A 130 4.55 12.69 -1.12
N LYS A 131 4.91 13.19 -2.32
CA LYS A 131 5.62 12.40 -3.33
C LYS A 131 7.01 11.95 -2.91
N SER A 132 7.57 12.50 -1.82
CA SER A 132 8.87 12.08 -1.31
C SER A 132 8.89 10.63 -0.82
N TYR A 133 7.74 10.11 -0.34
CA TYR A 133 7.60 8.71 0.11
C TYR A 133 6.30 8.04 -0.38
N GLU A 134 5.48 8.73 -1.16
CA GLU A 134 4.26 8.18 -1.77
C GLU A 134 4.42 8.11 -3.28
N ALA A 135 4.92 6.96 -3.76
CA ALA A 135 4.97 6.68 -5.19
C ALA A 135 3.56 6.65 -5.83
N ILE A 136 2.54 6.40 -5.02
CA ILE A 136 1.13 6.36 -5.42
C ILE A 136 0.38 7.26 -4.46
N SER A 137 -0.44 8.17 -4.99
CA SER A 137 -1.33 8.98 -4.15
C SER A 137 -2.39 8.06 -3.52
N PRO A 138 -2.57 8.02 -2.20
CA PRO A 138 -3.64 7.22 -1.59
C PRO A 138 -5.01 7.61 -2.13
N VAL A 139 -5.23 8.90 -2.41
CA VAL A 139 -6.51 9.41 -2.93
C VAL A 139 -6.83 8.84 -4.32
N SER A 140 -5.81 8.62 -5.16
CA SER A 140 -6.03 8.10 -6.52
C SER A 140 -6.57 6.66 -6.53
N VAL A 141 -6.45 5.93 -5.42
CA VAL A 141 -6.97 4.57 -5.24
C VAL A 141 -8.03 4.51 -4.12
N LYS A 142 -8.67 5.64 -3.77
CA LYS A 142 -9.69 5.78 -2.71
C LYS A 142 -9.23 5.26 -1.35
N ARG A 143 -7.96 5.53 -1.02
CA ARG A 143 -7.32 5.21 0.26
C ARG A 143 -6.97 6.50 0.99
N LYS A 144 -6.60 6.36 2.26
CA LYS A 144 -6.10 7.45 3.10
C LYS A 144 -4.69 7.14 3.56
N ARG A 145 -3.92 8.21 3.73
CA ARG A 145 -2.65 8.15 4.45
C ARG A 145 -2.92 7.94 5.92
N HIS A 146 -2.07 7.18 6.59
CA HIS A 146 -2.10 7.02 8.04
C HIS A 146 -0.72 7.29 8.65
N PHE A 147 -0.72 7.88 9.84
CA PHE A 147 0.48 8.04 10.66
C PHE A 147 0.36 7.17 11.89
N ILE A 148 1.36 6.31 12.13
CA ILE A 148 1.48 5.53 13.36
C ILE A 148 2.22 6.39 14.39
N ILE A 149 1.66 6.43 15.60
CA ILE A 149 2.30 7.07 16.75
C ILE A 149 2.90 5.98 17.63
N ASP A 150 4.22 5.94 17.73
CA ASP A 150 4.97 5.07 18.64
C ASP A 150 6.30 5.72 19.09
N LYS A 151 7.21 4.95 19.69
CA LYS A 151 8.53 5.43 20.12
C LYS A 151 9.40 6.08 19.02
N TYR A 152 9.13 5.82 17.73
CA TYR A 152 9.84 6.43 16.61
C TYR A 152 9.19 7.73 16.11
N THR A 153 8.10 8.14 16.74
CA THR A 153 7.40 9.40 16.46
C THR A 153 8.34 10.59 16.64
N GLY A 154 8.21 11.57 15.75
CA GLY A 154 8.79 12.89 15.90
C GLY A 154 7.70 13.94 16.10
N LYS A 155 8.10 15.15 16.53
CA LYS A 155 7.16 16.25 16.80
C LYS A 155 6.17 16.51 15.65
N ALA A 156 6.66 16.51 14.41
CA ALA A 156 5.82 16.76 13.23
C ALA A 156 4.69 15.73 13.06
N ALA A 157 4.97 14.45 13.34
CA ALA A 157 3.97 13.39 13.28
C ALA A 157 2.92 13.54 14.39
N LEU A 158 3.36 13.91 15.59
CA LEU A 158 2.47 14.11 16.73
C LEU A 158 1.59 15.36 16.56
N ILE A 159 2.15 16.47 16.08
CA ILE A 159 1.40 17.70 15.76
C ILE A 159 0.32 17.40 14.72
N ASN A 160 0.70 16.76 13.61
CA ASN A 160 -0.25 16.44 12.56
C ASN A 160 -1.34 15.47 13.04
N LYS A 161 -1.00 14.51 13.91
CA LYS A 161 -1.99 13.64 14.55
C LYS A 161 -2.98 14.40 15.43
N PHE A 162 -2.53 15.44 16.14
CA PHE A 162 -3.42 16.28 16.95
C PHE A 162 -4.29 17.19 16.09
N GLU A 163 -3.78 17.71 14.99
CA GLU A 163 -4.59 18.42 13.98
C GLU A 163 -5.69 17.50 13.42
N ASP A 164 -5.36 16.25 13.05
CA ASP A 164 -6.32 15.25 12.56
C ASP A 164 -7.40 14.90 13.60
N LEU A 165 -7.08 15.01 14.90
CA LEU A 165 -7.98 14.74 16.01
C LEU A 165 -8.69 16.01 16.53
N GLU A 166 -8.46 17.16 15.88
CA GLU A 166 -8.97 18.46 16.30
C GLU A 166 -8.59 18.84 17.75
N LEU A 167 -7.41 18.39 18.22
CA LEU A 167 -6.88 18.67 19.54
C LEU A 167 -5.92 19.85 19.51
N ASN A 168 -6.13 20.84 20.36
CA ASN A 168 -5.25 22.01 20.46
C ASN A 168 -4.24 21.83 21.59
N VAL A 169 -3.05 21.34 21.26
CA VAL A 169 -1.96 21.09 22.22
C VAL A 169 -0.90 22.18 22.11
N HIS A 170 -0.47 22.74 23.24
CA HIS A 170 0.52 23.82 23.22
C HIS A 170 1.90 23.28 22.77
N PRO A 171 2.70 24.05 21.98
CA PRO A 171 4.01 23.59 21.50
C PRO A 171 4.97 23.11 22.59
N GLU A 172 4.84 23.64 23.80
CA GLU A 172 5.63 23.25 24.98
C GLU A 172 5.27 21.84 25.49
N GLU A 173 3.99 21.47 25.39
CA GLU A 173 3.47 20.17 25.85
C GLU A 173 3.82 19.04 24.88
N ILE A 174 4.05 19.34 23.59
CA ILE A 174 4.42 18.36 22.56
C ILE A 174 5.67 17.57 22.96
N ASN A 175 6.67 18.21 23.58
CA ASN A 175 7.90 17.53 24.00
C ASN A 175 7.64 16.54 25.13
N ILE A 176 6.81 16.94 26.10
CA ILE A 176 6.48 16.14 27.28
C ILE A 176 5.68 14.91 26.84
N ILE A 177 4.67 15.09 25.98
CA ILE A 177 3.90 13.96 25.44
C ILE A 177 4.79 13.02 24.63
N LEU A 178 5.74 13.57 23.86
CA LEU A 178 6.65 12.76 23.06
C LEU A 178 7.62 11.94 23.92
N GLU A 179 8.13 12.50 25.02
CA GLU A 179 8.95 11.78 25.99
C GLU A 179 8.15 10.64 26.64
N GLU A 180 6.90 10.90 26.99
CA GLU A 180 6.01 9.89 27.57
C GLU A 180 5.63 8.77 26.60
N ILE A 181 5.40 9.08 25.32
CA ILE A 181 5.21 8.06 24.28
C ILE A 181 6.46 7.17 24.15
N LYS A 182 7.65 7.76 24.28
CA LYS A 182 8.94 7.06 24.15
C LYS A 182 9.32 6.24 25.37
N SER A 183 8.81 6.58 26.56
CA SER A 183 9.01 5.82 27.79
C SER A 183 8.26 4.47 27.79
N HIS A 184 7.35 4.26 26.83
CA HIS A 184 6.56 3.04 26.62
C HIS A 184 6.95 2.31 25.31
N PRO A 185 8.18 1.76 25.19
CA PRO A 185 8.70 1.22 23.93
C PRO A 185 7.98 -0.04 23.42
N GLU A 186 7.14 -0.67 24.24
CA GLU A 186 6.26 -1.81 23.94
C GLU A 186 4.98 -1.40 23.20
N LYS A 187 4.55 -0.14 23.32
CA LYS A 187 3.41 0.41 22.57
C LYS A 187 3.84 0.71 21.13
N VAL A 188 3.47 -0.19 20.22
CA VAL A 188 3.84 -0.11 18.79
C VAL A 188 2.92 0.77 17.94
N ASP A 189 1.77 1.18 18.49
CA ASP A 189 0.81 2.10 17.89
C ASP A 189 -0.14 2.64 18.99
N TRP A 190 -0.04 3.93 19.30
CA TRP A 190 -0.94 4.64 20.20
C TRP A 190 -2.22 5.00 19.46
N LYS A 191 -3.31 4.26 19.75
CA LYS A 191 -4.62 4.55 19.15
C LYS A 191 -5.14 5.89 19.65
N ASP A 192 -5.99 6.51 18.85
CA ASP A 192 -6.55 7.85 19.13
C ASP A 192 -7.12 7.97 20.55
N LYS A 193 -7.91 6.99 20.99
CA LYS A 193 -8.47 6.95 22.36
C LYS A 193 -7.41 6.85 23.44
N GLU A 194 -6.35 6.08 23.19
CA GLU A 194 -5.25 5.89 24.14
C GLU A 194 -4.40 7.15 24.23
N LEU A 195 -4.14 7.80 23.08
CA LEU A 195 -3.41 9.05 23.00
C LEU A 195 -4.18 10.18 23.72
N ILE A 196 -5.49 10.29 23.51
CA ILE A 196 -6.35 11.23 24.25
C ILE A 196 -6.34 10.93 25.75
N SER A 197 -6.42 9.65 26.13
CA SER A 197 -6.36 9.25 27.55
C SER A 197 -5.02 9.60 28.19
N LEU A 198 -3.92 9.42 27.47
CA LEU A 198 -2.57 9.76 27.92
C LEU A 198 -2.48 11.26 28.23
N ILE A 199 -2.87 12.09 27.26
CA ILE A 199 -2.82 13.57 27.38
C ILE A 199 -3.65 14.04 28.57
N LYS A 200 -4.87 13.50 28.73
CA LYS A 200 -5.72 13.83 29.89
C LYS A 200 -5.10 13.42 31.22
N SER A 201 -4.44 12.26 31.28
CA SER A 201 -3.76 11.81 32.50
C SER A 201 -2.56 12.69 32.88
N MET A 202 -1.97 13.39 31.91
CA MET A 202 -0.90 14.36 32.12
C MET A 202 -1.41 15.76 32.53
N GLY A 203 -2.73 15.96 32.62
CA GLY A 203 -3.34 17.25 32.97
C GLY A 203 -3.35 18.28 31.83
N ILE A 204 -3.01 17.87 30.61
CA ILE A 204 -3.01 18.72 29.42
C ILE A 204 -4.45 18.90 28.95
N LYS A 205 -4.85 20.16 28.73
CA LYS A 205 -6.18 20.48 28.21
C LYS A 205 -6.20 20.32 26.69
N VAL A 206 -7.10 19.47 26.22
CA VAL A 206 -7.33 19.15 24.80
C VAL A 206 -8.80 19.24 24.46
#